data_AF-A0AAV5UME5-F1
#
_entry.id   AF-A0AAV5UME5-F1
#
_cell.length_a   1.000
_cell.length_b   1.000
_cell.length_c   1.000
_cell.angle_alpha   90.00
_cell.angle_beta   90.00
_cell.angle_gamma   90.00
#
_symmetry.space_group_name_H-M   'P 1'
#
loop_
_entity.id
_entity.type
_entity.pdbx_description
1 polymer ?
#
loop_
_entity_poly.entity_id
_entity_poly.type
_entity_poly.pdbx_seq_one_letter_code
_entity_poly.pdbx_strand_id
1 'polypeptide(L)'
;ASSTTCYPPITTSTLYDVLKTATVVETRRGCEVLCDAEGTCAAFSFNDNGFASSCVLLSTNSKNLICSTKTTIFLKTTTGCLPRTNITDEIGVDPCIDEIVP
;
A
#
# COMPACT_ATOMS: atom_id res chain seq x y z
N ALA A 1 15.93 -9.45 9.46
CA ALA A 1 15.70 -10.18 8.19
C ALA A 1 14.84 -9.29 7.32
N SER A 2 15.32 -8.86 6.15
CA SER A 2 14.53 -8.09 5.20
C SER A 2 13.58 -9.06 4.50
N SER A 3 12.36 -9.22 5.01
CA SER A 3 11.31 -9.85 4.21
C SER A 3 11.03 -8.90 3.05
N THR A 4 11.37 -9.32 1.82
CA THR A 4 11.05 -8.54 0.62
C THR A 4 9.55 -8.66 0.38
N THR A 5 8.78 -7.81 1.05
CA THR A 5 7.34 -7.67 0.83
C THR A 5 7.12 -6.77 -0.38
N CYS A 6 6.15 -7.12 -1.22
CA CYS A 6 5.70 -6.27 -2.31
C CYS A 6 4.18 -6.27 -2.40
N TYR A 7 3.66 -5.30 -3.15
CA TYR A 7 2.26 -4.94 -3.15
C TYR A 7 1.75 -4.78 -4.59
N PRO A 8 1.66 -5.86 -5.39
CA PRO A 8 1.11 -5.79 -6.73
C PRO A 8 -0.37 -5.35 -6.69
N PRO A 9 -0.80 -4.47 -7.62
CA PRO A 9 -2.20 -4.13 -7.75
C PRO A 9 -2.98 -5.33 -8.26
N ILE A 10 -4.12 -5.61 -7.64
CA ILE A 10 -5.08 -6.61 -8.09
C ILE A 10 -6.47 -6.00 -8.16
N THR A 11 -7.25 -6.43 -9.13
CA THR A 11 -8.66 -6.12 -9.21
C THR A 11 -9.45 -7.28 -8.65
N THR A 12 -10.27 -7.03 -7.62
CA THR A 12 -11.00 -8.07 -6.91
C THR A 12 -12.43 -7.66 -6.61
N SER A 13 -13.32 -8.64 -6.56
CA SER A 13 -14.68 -8.53 -6.04
C SER A 13 -14.80 -9.11 -4.64
N THR A 14 -13.71 -9.64 -4.08
CA THR A 14 -13.68 -10.22 -2.74
C THR A 14 -13.78 -9.14 -1.68
N LEU A 15 -14.61 -9.35 -0.67
CA LEU A 15 -14.69 -8.47 0.49
C LEU A 15 -13.49 -8.68 1.42
N TYR A 16 -12.85 -7.60 1.83
CA TYR A 16 -11.82 -7.60 2.87
C TYR A 16 -12.29 -6.73 4.03
N ASP A 17 -12.00 -7.14 5.26
CA ASP A 17 -12.38 -6.35 6.44
C ASP A 17 -11.42 -5.16 6.59
N VAL A 18 -12.00 -3.99 6.85
CA VAL A 18 -11.24 -2.76 7.11
C VAL A 18 -10.61 -2.84 8.50
N LEU A 19 -9.29 -2.79 8.57
CA LEU A 19 -8.54 -2.69 9.83
C LEU A 19 -8.48 -1.24 10.29
N LYS A 20 -8.07 -0.35 9.39
CA LYS A 20 -7.79 1.03 9.71
C LYS A 20 -7.87 1.89 8.46
N THR A 21 -8.35 3.11 8.62
CA THR A 21 -8.22 4.16 7.62
C THR A 21 -7.15 5.15 8.08
N ALA A 22 -6.14 5.37 7.25
CA ALA A 22 -5.10 6.35 7.45
C ALA A 22 -5.34 7.53 6.51
N THR A 23 -5.57 8.70 7.10
CA THR A 23 -5.69 9.99 6.40
C THR A 23 -4.33 10.68 6.40
N VAL A 24 -4.04 11.49 5.37
CA VAL A 24 -2.75 12.20 5.22
C VAL A 24 -1.60 11.24 4.93
N VAL A 25 -1.84 10.25 4.07
CA VAL A 25 -0.76 9.41 3.55
C VAL A 25 -0.48 9.87 2.15
N GLU A 26 0.58 10.65 1.98
CA GLU A 26 0.86 11.38 0.74
C GLU A 26 1.22 10.44 -0.42
N THR A 27 1.79 9.28 -0.12
CA THR A 27 2.29 8.33 -1.13
C THR A 27 1.78 6.92 -0.90
N ARG A 28 1.65 6.15 -1.98
CA ARG A 28 1.38 4.71 -1.91
C ARG A 28 2.36 3.99 -0.97
N ARG A 29 3.63 4.42 -0.97
CA ARG A 29 4.68 3.85 -0.13
C ARG A 29 4.39 4.01 1.36
N GLY A 30 3.82 5.13 1.78
CA GLY A 30 3.38 5.31 3.16
C GLY A 30 2.40 4.21 3.59
N CYS A 31 1.50 3.79 2.70
CA CYS A 31 0.53 2.72 2.98
C CYS A 31 1.17 1.33 3.02
N GLU A 32 2.19 1.08 2.18
CA GLU A 32 2.98 -0.15 2.26
C GLU A 32 3.64 -0.28 3.63
N VAL A 33 4.30 0.79 4.12
CA VAL A 33 4.96 0.81 5.45
C VAL A 33 3.93 0.61 6.57
N LEU A 34 2.78 1.27 6.50
CA LEU A 34 1.72 1.09 7.48
C LEU A 34 1.17 -0.35 7.48
N CYS A 35 1.03 -0.97 6.32
CA CYS A 35 0.59 -2.36 6.19
C CYS A 35 1.67 -3.38 6.59
N ASP A 36 2.95 -3.02 6.50
CA ASP A 36 4.04 -3.84 7.01
C ASP A 36 4.13 -3.77 8.54
N ALA A 37 3.85 -2.60 9.14
CA ALA A 37 3.80 -2.41 10.59
C ALA A 37 2.58 -3.08 11.24
N GLU A 38 1.47 -3.22 10.50
CA GLU A 38 0.25 -3.87 10.97
C GLU A 38 0.31 -5.38 10.67
N GLY A 39 0.54 -6.20 11.71
CA GLY A 39 0.77 -7.63 11.58
C GLY A 39 -0.40 -8.42 10.96
N THR A 40 -1.62 -7.87 11.03
CA THR A 40 -2.83 -8.47 10.45
C THR A 40 -3.18 -7.94 9.06
N CYS A 41 -2.42 -6.97 8.54
CA CYS A 41 -2.68 -6.38 7.24
C CYS A 41 -2.31 -7.33 6.10
N ALA A 42 -3.30 -7.64 5.26
CA ALA A 42 -3.17 -8.48 4.09
C ALA A 42 -3.16 -7.67 2.79
N ALA A 43 -3.77 -6.49 2.78
CA ALA A 43 -3.80 -5.60 1.62
C ALA A 43 -4.06 -4.16 2.04
N PHE A 44 -3.93 -3.23 1.10
CA PHE A 44 -4.45 -1.88 1.29
C PHE A 44 -5.10 -1.34 0.02
N SER A 45 -5.98 -0.37 0.16
CA SER A 45 -6.42 0.49 -0.94
C SER A 45 -5.80 1.87 -0.75
N PHE A 46 -5.28 2.46 -1.82
CA PHE A 46 -4.71 3.81 -1.80
C PHE A 46 -5.53 4.69 -2.74
N ASN A 47 -6.00 5.81 -2.21
CA ASN A 47 -6.71 6.83 -2.96
C ASN A 47 -5.82 8.07 -3.05
N ASP A 48 -5.31 8.32 -4.26
CA ASP A 48 -4.41 9.44 -4.53
C ASP A 48 -5.21 10.72 -4.79
N ASN A 49 -5.14 11.65 -3.83
CA ASN A 49 -5.72 12.99 -3.90
C ASN A 49 -4.73 14.06 -3.44
N GLY A 50 -3.42 13.87 -3.69
CA GLY A 50 -2.36 14.77 -3.23
C GLY A 50 -2.28 14.87 -1.70
N PHE A 51 -2.37 16.07 -1.13
CA PHE A 51 -2.32 16.28 0.33
C PHE A 51 -3.50 15.66 1.10
N ALA A 52 -4.58 15.30 0.39
CA ALA A 52 -5.73 14.59 0.93
C ALA A 52 -5.71 13.09 0.61
N SER A 53 -4.57 12.57 0.13
CA SER A 53 -4.39 11.14 -0.11
C SER A 53 -4.64 10.34 1.16
N SER A 54 -5.27 9.18 0.97
CA SER A 54 -5.67 8.30 2.07
C SER A 54 -5.45 6.86 1.69
N CYS A 55 -5.30 6.01 2.70
CA CYS A 55 -5.38 4.59 2.50
C CYS A 55 -6.18 3.86 3.55
N VAL A 56 -6.71 2.74 3.11
CA VAL A 56 -7.49 1.81 3.90
C VAL A 56 -6.70 0.53 4.00
N LEU A 57 -6.27 0.19 5.22
CA LEU A 57 -5.63 -1.09 5.52
C LEU A 57 -6.69 -2.16 5.66
N LEU A 58 -6.45 -3.29 5.02
CA LEU A 58 -7.39 -4.39 4.88
C LEU A 58 -6.78 -5.65 5.51
N SER A 59 -7.54 -6.36 6.33
CA SER A 59 -7.15 -7.68 6.84
C SER A 59 -7.48 -8.77 5.83
N THR A 60 -7.15 -10.02 6.14
CA THR A 60 -7.53 -11.18 5.33
C THR A 60 -9.02 -11.22 5.03
N ASN A 61 -9.37 -11.77 3.87
CA ASN A 61 -10.76 -12.01 3.47
C ASN A 61 -11.54 -12.68 4.60
N SER A 62 -12.62 -12.02 5.03
CA SER A 62 -13.35 -12.44 6.22
C SER A 62 -14.54 -13.36 5.90
N LYS A 63 -15.09 -13.37 4.68
CA LYS A 63 -16.34 -14.11 4.37
C LYS A 63 -16.47 -14.46 2.89
N ASN A 64 -17.28 -15.46 2.56
CA ASN A 64 -17.74 -15.81 1.19
C ASN A 64 -18.65 -14.71 0.57
N LEU A 65 -18.36 -13.44 0.83
CA LEU A 65 -19.08 -12.29 0.34
C LEU A 65 -18.34 -11.74 -0.88
N ILE A 66 -19.09 -11.58 -1.96
CA ILE A 66 -18.61 -11.07 -3.23
C ILE A 66 -19.33 -9.75 -3.49
N CYS A 67 -18.57 -8.67 -3.64
CA CYS A 67 -19.08 -7.39 -4.08
C CYS A 67 -19.45 -7.45 -5.57
N SER A 68 -20.59 -6.87 -5.94
CA SER A 68 -20.99 -6.72 -7.34
C SER A 68 -19.99 -5.86 -8.12
N THR A 69 -19.48 -4.82 -7.47
CA THR A 69 -18.47 -3.92 -8.03
C THR A 69 -17.07 -4.41 -7.70
N LYS A 70 -16.20 -4.49 -8.71
CA LYS A 70 -14.78 -4.79 -8.53
C LYS A 70 -14.04 -3.54 -8.06
N THR A 71 -13.08 -3.73 -7.17
CA THR A 71 -12.20 -2.68 -6.67
C THR A 71 -10.73 -3.06 -6.88
N THR A 72 -9.86 -2.06 -6.96
CA THR A 72 -8.42 -2.27 -7.03
C THR A 72 -7.80 -2.11 -5.65
N ILE A 73 -7.06 -3.12 -5.23
CA ILE A 73 -6.30 -3.13 -3.97
C ILE A 73 -4.86 -3.55 -4.25
N PHE A 74 -3.98 -3.26 -3.31
CA PHE A 74 -2.58 -3.65 -3.33
C PHE A 74 -2.39 -4.79 -2.32
N LEU A 75 -2.23 -6.02 -2.84
CA LEU A 75 -2.19 -7.23 -2.02
C LEU A 75 -0.77 -7.47 -1.51
N LYS A 76 -0.61 -7.71 -0.21
CA LYS A 76 0.67 -8.06 0.40
C LYS A 76 1.11 -9.44 -0.08
N THR A 77 2.27 -9.53 -0.71
CA THR A 77 2.91 -10.80 -1.07
C THR A 77 4.36 -10.81 -0.62
N THR A 78 4.85 -12.00 -0.28
CA THR A 78 6.23 -12.26 0.13
C THR A 78 6.99 -13.09 -0.91
N THR A 79 6.31 -13.55 -1.96
CA THR A 79 6.87 -14.39 -3.01
C THR A 79 6.97 -13.62 -4.32
N GLY A 80 8.09 -13.78 -5.03
CA GLY A 80 8.31 -13.14 -6.34
C GLY A 80 8.59 -11.64 -6.27
N CYS A 81 8.85 -11.11 -5.07
CA CYS A 81 9.17 -9.71 -4.90
C CYS A 81 10.63 -9.44 -5.28
N LEU A 82 10.84 -8.50 -6.19
CA LEU A 82 12.17 -8.03 -6.51
C LEU A 82 12.75 -7.27 -5.31
N PRO A 83 14.03 -7.48 -4.97
CA PRO A 83 14.69 -6.67 -3.97
C PRO A 83 14.63 -5.21 -4.39
N ARG A 84 14.34 -4.32 -3.44
CA ARG A 84 14.38 -2.87 -3.65
C ARG A 84 15.84 -2.45 -3.75
N THR A 85 16.37 -2.40 -4.97
CA THR A 85 17.76 -2.03 -5.24
C THR A 85 17.98 -0.52 -5.26
N ASN A 86 16.91 0.28 -5.39
CA ASN A 86 16.97 1.72 -5.50
C ASN A 86 15.92 2.38 -4.60
N ILE A 87 16.37 3.04 -3.52
CA ILE A 87 15.50 3.71 -2.55
C ILE A 87 14.84 4.96 -3.14
N THR A 88 15.49 5.62 -4.11
CA THR A 88 15.03 6.90 -4.67
C THR A 88 14.04 6.76 -5.83
N ASP A 89 13.98 5.60 -6.51
CA ASP A 89 13.05 5.39 -7.63
C ASP A 89 11.57 5.50 -7.24
N GLU A 90 11.26 5.33 -5.95
CA GLU A 90 9.89 5.30 -5.44
C GLU A 90 9.47 6.54 -4.64
N ILE A 91 10.41 7.45 -4.33
CA ILE A 91 10.11 8.64 -3.52
C ILE A 91 9.35 9.68 -4.35
N GLY A 92 9.34 9.56 -5.68
CA GLY A 92 8.94 10.66 -6.54
C GLY A 92 9.91 11.84 -6.38
N VAL A 93 9.77 12.88 -7.19
CA VAL A 93 10.52 14.10 -6.95
C VAL A 93 9.93 14.73 -5.69
N ASP A 94 10.58 14.53 -4.55
CA ASP A 94 10.25 15.22 -3.30
C ASP A 94 10.61 16.70 -3.49
N PRO A 95 9.62 17.61 -3.61
CA PRO A 95 9.89 19.04 -3.78
C PRO A 95 10.50 19.68 -2.53
N CYS A 96 10.62 18.95 -1.42
CA CYS A 96 11.29 19.41 -0.20
C CYS A 96 12.78 19.03 -0.17
N ILE A 97 13.27 18.22 -1.12
CA ILE A 97 14.70 18.03 -1.33
C ILE A 97 15.16 19.11 -2.30
N ASP A 98 15.35 20.32 -1.77
CA ASP A 98 16.21 21.30 -2.41
C ASP A 98 17.64 20.71 -2.39
N GLU A 99 18.10 20.36 -3.59
CA GLU A 99 19.51 20.31 -4.02
C GLU A 99 20.51 19.90 -2.93
N ILE A 100 21.06 18.68 -3.03
CA ILE A 100 22.25 18.28 -2.27
C ILE A 100 23.34 19.32 -2.59
N VAL A 101 23.52 20.29 -1.69
CA VAL A 101 24.56 21.30 -1.79
C VAL A 101 25.91 20.57 -1.72
N PRO A 102 26.81 20.79 -2.69
CA PRO A 102 28.06 20.03 -2.83
C PRO A 102 29.03 20.19 -1.67
#